data_AF-A0A6N8RC13-F1
#
_entry.id   AF-A0A6N8RC13-F1
#
_cell.length_a   1.000
_cell.length_b   1.000
_cell.length_c   1.000
_cell.angle_alpha   90.00
_cell.angle_beta   90.00
_cell.angle_gamma   90.00
#
_symmetry.space_group_name_H-M   'P 1'
#
loop_
_entity.id
_entity.type
_entity.pdbx_description
1 polymer ?
#
loop_
_entity_poly.entity_id
_entity_poly.type
_entity_poly.pdbx_seq_one_letter_code
_entity_poly.pdbx_strand_id
1 'polypeptide(L)'
;AYTLDELADYLDLSASARRSIDKHYGMGRNCHLFEMTRKWAYRAIRQGWPVFSQWLDAVIQRVEMYNVSLPVPLSPAECRAIGKSIAKYTHRNFTPETFAQYVADTHTPEIQAARGRKGGQIGGDKSKR
;
A
#
# COMPACT_ATOMS: atom_id res chain seq x y z
N ALA A 1 -27.77 -14.85 46.15
CA ALA A 1 -28.05 -14.60 44.73
C ALA A 1 -27.29 -13.34 44.37
N TYR A 2 -26.40 -13.40 43.38
CA TYR A 2 -25.63 -12.23 42.96
C TYR A 2 -26.53 -11.30 42.14
N THR A 3 -26.42 -10.00 42.39
CA THR A 3 -27.14 -9.00 41.57
C THR A 3 -26.42 -8.79 40.25
N LEU A 4 -27.15 -8.39 39.20
CA LEU A 4 -26.57 -8.11 37.88
C LEU A 4 -25.48 -7.02 37.94
N ASP A 5 -25.59 -6.11 38.91
CA ASP A 5 -24.64 -5.02 39.17
C ASP A 5 -23.30 -5.57 39.69
N GLU A 6 -23.33 -6.47 40.68
CA GLU A 6 -22.13 -7.12 41.23
C GLU A 6 -21.36 -7.95 40.21
N LEU A 7 -22.04 -8.50 39.19
CA LEU A 7 -21.39 -9.27 38.12
C LEU A 7 -20.69 -8.37 37.09
N ALA A 8 -21.11 -7.11 36.95
CA ALA A 8 -20.53 -6.17 36.00
C ALA A 8 -19.14 -5.68 36.46
N ASP A 9 -18.92 -5.57 37.77
CA ASP A 9 -17.64 -5.11 38.35
C ASP A 9 -16.47 -6.08 38.12
N TYR A 10 -16.75 -7.36 37.83
CA TYR A 10 -15.73 -8.36 37.48
C TYR A 10 -15.43 -8.44 35.98
N LEU A 11 -16.16 -7.69 35.14
CA LEU A 11 -16.03 -7.77 33.69
C LEU A 11 -15.07 -6.68 33.19
N ASP A 12 -13.83 -7.06 32.89
CA ASP A 12 -12.88 -6.18 32.21
C ASP A 12 -13.29 -5.95 30.74
N LEU A 13 -13.98 -4.83 30.50
CA LEU A 13 -14.41 -4.40 29.17
C LEU A 13 -13.25 -3.91 28.28
N SER A 14 -12.01 -3.81 28.79
CA SER A 14 -10.84 -3.45 27.98
C SER A 14 -10.54 -4.49 26.89
N ALA A 15 -10.95 -5.74 27.08
CA ALA A 15 -10.87 -6.81 26.08
C ALA A 15 -11.75 -6.56 24.83
N SER A 16 -12.77 -5.70 24.98
CA SER A 16 -13.69 -5.30 23.90
C SER A 16 -13.23 -4.05 23.16
N ALA A 17 -12.10 -3.45 23.55
CA ALA A 17 -11.46 -2.40 22.78
C ALA A 17 -11.38 -2.90 21.34
N ARG A 18 -12.10 -2.22 20.44
CA ARG A 18 -12.17 -2.53 19.02
C ARG A 18 -10.72 -2.65 18.54
N ARG A 19 -10.22 -3.89 18.47
CA ARG A 19 -8.96 -4.17 17.78
C ARG A 19 -9.18 -3.52 16.43
N SER A 20 -8.35 -2.55 16.10
CA SER A 20 -8.28 -2.00 14.76
C SER A 20 -8.14 -3.21 13.86
N ILE A 21 -9.25 -3.65 13.28
CA ILE A 21 -9.27 -4.69 12.28
C ILE A 21 -8.48 -4.03 11.17
N ASP A 22 -7.22 -4.43 11.05
CA ASP A 22 -6.34 -3.97 10.00
C ASP A 22 -7.16 -4.04 8.70
N LYS A 23 -7.10 -3.02 7.84
CA LYS A 23 -7.89 -3.02 6.59
C LYS A 23 -7.55 -4.21 5.69
N HIS A 24 -6.50 -4.97 6.04
CA HIS A 24 -6.07 -6.22 5.44
C HIS A 24 -6.51 -7.48 6.19
N TYR A 25 -7.34 -7.39 7.22
CA TYR A 25 -7.94 -8.53 7.92
C TYR A 25 -8.87 -9.28 6.96
N GLY A 26 -8.31 -10.27 6.27
CA GLY A 26 -8.94 -11.03 5.18
C GLY A 26 -8.14 -11.05 3.87
N MET A 27 -7.16 -10.16 3.69
CA MET A 27 -6.25 -10.18 2.54
C MET A 27 -5.07 -11.11 2.88
N GLY A 28 -5.01 -12.29 2.26
CA GLY A 28 -3.93 -13.24 2.48
C GLY A 28 -2.54 -12.61 2.28
N ARG A 29 -1.52 -13.13 2.97
CA ARG A 29 -0.14 -12.60 2.97
C ARG A 29 0.40 -12.27 1.58
N ASN A 30 0.14 -13.14 0.60
CA ASN A 30 0.52 -12.93 -0.79
C ASN A 30 -0.12 -11.65 -1.37
N CYS A 31 -1.44 -11.53 -1.24
CA CYS A 31 -2.21 -10.38 -1.72
C CYS A 31 -1.78 -9.07 -1.01
N HIS A 32 -1.48 -9.13 0.28
CA HIS A 32 -0.95 -7.98 1.03
C HIS A 32 0.41 -7.51 0.47
N LEU A 33 1.37 -8.43 0.30
CA LEU A 33 2.68 -8.10 -0.26
C LEU A 33 2.57 -7.58 -1.71
N PHE A 34 1.70 -8.17 -2.52
CA PHE A 34 1.43 -7.71 -3.88
C PHE A 34 0.89 -6.28 -3.90
N GLU A 35 -0.12 -5.99 -3.07
CA GLU A 35 -0.78 -4.68 -2.98
C GLU A 35 0.19 -3.58 -2.57
N MET A 36 1.04 -3.86 -1.58
CA MET A 36 2.06 -2.92 -1.12
C MET A 36 3.14 -2.69 -2.18
N THR A 37 3.65 -3.78 -2.75
CA THR A 37 4.77 -3.70 -3.69
C THR A 37 4.36 -3.06 -5.02
N ARG A 38 3.18 -3.37 -5.56
CA ARG A 38 2.75 -2.82 -6.86
C ARG A 38 2.62 -1.29 -6.83
N LYS A 39 2.07 -0.74 -5.73
CA LYS A 39 1.89 0.72 -5.56
C LYS A 39 3.22 1.45 -5.52
N TRP A 40 4.19 0.86 -4.83
CA TRP A 40 5.57 1.35 -4.85
C TRP A 40 6.15 1.27 -6.27
N ALA A 41 6.02 0.11 -6.93
CA ALA A 41 6.61 -0.17 -8.23
C ALA A 41 6.13 0.81 -9.33
N TYR A 42 4.83 1.15 -9.37
CA TYR A 42 4.28 2.12 -10.33
C TYR A 42 4.96 3.49 -10.27
N ARG A 43 5.46 3.88 -9.09
CA ARG A 43 6.19 5.13 -8.93
C ARG A 43 7.69 4.94 -9.14
N ALA A 44 8.24 3.87 -8.59
CA ALA A 44 9.68 3.62 -8.54
C ALA A 44 10.29 3.32 -9.92
N ILE A 45 9.55 2.72 -10.86
CA ILE A 45 10.07 2.42 -12.20
C ILE A 45 10.55 3.67 -12.95
N ARG A 46 9.98 4.84 -12.62
CA ARG A 46 10.35 6.13 -13.22
C ARG A 46 11.68 6.68 -12.70
N GLN A 47 12.31 6.04 -11.70
CA GLN A 47 13.63 6.42 -11.17
C GLN A 47 14.73 5.83 -12.06
N GLY A 48 14.80 6.29 -13.31
CA GLY A 48 15.85 5.91 -14.25
C GLY A 48 15.50 4.79 -15.23
N TRP A 49 14.25 4.32 -15.28
CA TRP A 49 13.76 3.34 -16.27
C TRP A 49 14.71 2.16 -16.48
N PRO A 50 15.03 1.39 -15.41
CA PRO A 50 16.06 0.37 -15.45
C PRO A 50 15.73 -0.76 -16.41
N VAL A 51 16.77 -1.40 -16.95
CA VAL A 51 16.62 -2.62 -17.75
C VAL A 51 15.95 -3.73 -16.94
N PHE A 52 15.23 -4.62 -17.62
CA PHE A 52 14.35 -5.60 -16.98
C PHE A 52 15.02 -6.46 -15.90
N SER A 53 16.27 -6.90 -16.09
CA SER A 53 16.98 -7.71 -15.09
C SER A 53 17.17 -6.96 -13.78
N GLN A 54 17.71 -5.74 -13.84
CA GLN A 54 17.88 -4.87 -12.68
C GLN A 54 16.54 -4.53 -12.03
N TRP A 55 15.52 -4.28 -12.85
CA TRP A 55 14.18 -4.01 -12.35
C TRP A 55 13.56 -5.21 -11.63
N LEU A 56 13.72 -6.41 -12.18
CA LEU A 56 13.25 -7.65 -11.57
C LEU A 56 13.87 -7.85 -10.19
N ASP A 57 15.18 -7.68 -10.09
CA ASP A 57 15.91 -7.85 -8.82
C ASP A 57 15.45 -6.81 -7.79
N ALA A 58 15.32 -5.54 -8.19
CA ALA A 58 14.85 -4.47 -7.31
C ALA A 58 13.43 -4.72 -6.78
N VAL A 59 12.53 -5.22 -7.63
CA VAL A 59 11.15 -5.53 -7.22
C VAL A 59 11.11 -6.75 -6.29
N ILE A 60 11.88 -7.82 -6.57
CA ILE A 60 11.97 -8.99 -5.69
C ILE A 60 12.51 -8.57 -4.32
N GLN A 61 13.60 -7.81 -4.28
CA GLN A 61 14.17 -7.30 -3.04
C GLN A 61 13.16 -6.47 -2.24
N ARG A 62 12.32 -5.68 -2.93
CA ARG A 62 11.25 -4.93 -2.26
C ARG A 62 10.18 -5.83 -1.65
N VAL A 63 9.78 -6.89 -2.34
CA VAL A 63 8.85 -7.90 -1.80
C VAL A 63 9.45 -8.55 -0.56
N GLU A 64 10.71 -8.96 -0.62
CA GLU A 64 11.43 -9.59 0.50
C GLU A 64 11.53 -8.65 1.70
N MET A 65 11.83 -7.37 1.48
CA MET A 65 11.85 -6.35 2.53
C MET A 65 10.50 -6.23 3.25
N TYR A 66 9.38 -6.23 2.52
CA TYR A 66 8.05 -6.24 3.14
C TYR A 66 7.72 -7.59 3.80
N ASN A 67 8.18 -8.69 3.23
CA ASN A 67 7.95 -10.05 3.77
C ASN A 67 8.56 -10.23 5.16
N VAL A 68 9.73 -9.63 5.44
CA VAL A 68 10.39 -9.67 6.76
C VAL A 68 9.54 -9.01 7.85
N SER A 69 8.65 -8.08 7.49
CA SER A 69 7.76 -7.39 8.45
C SER A 69 6.50 -8.20 8.80
N LEU A 70 6.25 -9.33 8.13
CA LEU A 70 5.10 -10.18 8.42
C LEU A 70 5.35 -11.04 9.66
N PRO A 71 4.32 -11.27 10.52
CA PRO A 71 4.43 -12.21 11.64
C PRO A 71 4.81 -13.63 11.22
N VAL A 72 4.36 -14.06 10.04
CA VAL A 72 4.73 -15.34 9.43
C VAL A 72 5.11 -15.09 7.96
N PRO A 73 6.42 -14.96 7.66
CA PRO A 73 6.91 -14.70 6.31
C PRO A 73 6.49 -15.79 5.30
N LEU A 74 6.38 -15.40 4.03
CA LEU A 74 6.27 -16.31 2.89
C LEU A 74 7.63 -16.90 2.53
N SER A 75 7.60 -17.98 1.74
CA SER A 75 8.83 -18.59 1.22
C SER A 75 9.55 -17.69 0.20
N PRO A 76 10.88 -17.82 0.03
CA PRO A 76 11.61 -17.08 -1.00
C PRO A 76 11.09 -17.33 -2.42
N ALA A 77 10.57 -18.53 -2.70
CA ALA A 77 9.98 -18.86 -4.00
C ALA A 77 8.71 -18.03 -4.26
N GLU A 78 7.83 -17.87 -3.27
CA GLU A 78 6.64 -17.05 -3.37
C GLU A 78 6.98 -15.56 -3.53
N CYS A 79 7.97 -15.05 -2.77
CA CYS A 79 8.44 -13.67 -2.92
C CYS A 79 8.92 -13.40 -4.36
N ARG A 80 9.72 -14.32 -4.92
CA ARG A 80 10.19 -14.24 -6.32
C ARG A 80 9.04 -14.28 -7.31
N ALA A 81 8.01 -15.09 -7.07
CA ALA A 81 6.83 -15.16 -7.95
C ALA A 81 6.04 -13.84 -7.95
N ILE A 82 5.80 -13.25 -6.77
CA ILE A 82 5.14 -11.94 -6.62
C ILE A 82 5.98 -10.87 -7.35
N GLY A 83 7.28 -10.81 -7.06
CA GLY A 83 8.19 -9.82 -7.64
C GLY A 83 8.23 -9.91 -9.16
N LYS A 84 8.34 -11.13 -9.71
CA LYS A 84 8.33 -11.38 -11.16
C LYS A 84 7.02 -10.96 -11.82
N SER A 85 5.87 -11.18 -11.17
CA SER A 85 4.56 -10.75 -11.68
C SER A 85 4.50 -9.22 -11.81
N ILE A 86 4.89 -8.50 -10.76
CA ILE A 86 4.88 -7.03 -10.72
C ILE A 86 5.89 -6.45 -11.71
N ALA A 87 7.13 -6.97 -11.72
CA ALA A 87 8.20 -6.49 -12.59
C ALA A 87 7.82 -6.63 -14.07
N LYS A 88 7.29 -7.79 -14.48
CA LYS A 88 6.83 -8.01 -15.86
C LYS A 88 5.73 -7.04 -16.26
N TYR A 89 4.71 -6.87 -15.42
CA TYR A 89 3.60 -5.97 -15.73
C TYR A 89 4.07 -4.52 -15.84
N THR A 90 4.86 -4.05 -14.87
CA THR A 90 5.32 -2.65 -14.85
C THR A 90 6.26 -2.36 -16.01
N HIS A 91 7.26 -3.22 -16.27
CA HIS A 91 8.20 -3.01 -17.38
C HIS A 91 7.53 -3.09 -18.77
N ARG A 92 6.43 -3.83 -18.91
CA ARG A 92 5.69 -3.90 -20.18
C ARG A 92 4.80 -2.68 -20.41
N ASN A 93 4.15 -2.15 -19.37
CA ASN A 93 3.07 -1.17 -19.53
C ASN A 93 3.48 0.26 -19.14
N PHE A 94 4.58 0.44 -18.39
CA PHE A 94 5.04 1.74 -17.94
C PHE A 94 6.31 2.08 -18.72
N THR A 95 6.22 3.16 -19.48
CA THR A 95 7.28 3.69 -20.33
C THR A 95 7.32 5.22 -20.20
N PRO A 96 8.41 5.89 -20.62
CA PRO A 96 8.44 7.35 -20.65
C PRO A 96 7.27 7.96 -21.42
N GLU A 97 6.88 7.35 -22.56
CA GLU A 97 5.84 7.85 -23.45
C GLU A 97 4.45 7.69 -22.82
N THR A 98 4.16 6.51 -22.28
CA THR A 98 2.88 6.25 -21.58
C THR A 98 2.74 7.13 -20.34
N PHE A 99 3.84 7.42 -19.65
CA PHE A 99 3.83 8.38 -18.55
C PHE A 99 3.63 9.82 -19.02
N ALA A 100 4.30 10.24 -20.11
CA ALA A 100 4.10 11.57 -20.69
C ALA A 100 2.64 11.78 -21.14
N GLN A 101 2.03 10.77 -21.76
CA GLN A 101 0.61 10.80 -22.12
C GLN A 101 -0.27 10.93 -20.87
N TYR A 102 -0.03 10.11 -19.85
CA TYR A 102 -0.75 10.22 -18.58
C TYR A 102 -0.62 11.62 -17.94
N VAL A 103 0.56 12.25 -18.03
CA VAL A 103 0.77 13.61 -17.54
C VAL A 103 -0.05 14.60 -18.36
N ALA A 104 0.00 14.53 -19.69
CA ALA A 104 -0.81 15.38 -20.56
C ALA A 104 -2.31 15.27 -20.25
N ASP A 105 -2.81 14.05 -20.04
CA ASP A 105 -4.24 13.80 -19.80
C ASP A 105 -4.71 14.23 -18.40
N THR A 106 -3.82 14.16 -17.39
CA THR A 106 -4.22 14.29 -15.98
C THR A 106 -3.62 15.48 -15.23
N HIS A 107 -2.66 16.19 -15.83
CA HIS A 107 -1.97 17.34 -15.23
C HIS A 107 -2.31 18.66 -15.93
N THR A 108 -3.48 18.76 -16.57
CA THR A 108 -3.95 20.05 -17.06
C THR A 108 -4.08 21.06 -15.90
N PRO A 109 -3.89 22.37 -16.17
CA PRO A 109 -4.00 23.41 -15.14
C PRO A 109 -5.31 23.34 -14.35
N GLU A 110 -6.42 23.01 -15.00
CA GLU A 110 -7.75 22.92 -14.40
C GLU A 110 -7.83 21.77 -13.40
N ILE A 111 -7.33 20.59 -13.79
CA ILE A 111 -7.31 19.41 -12.92
C ILE A 111 -6.40 19.65 -11.71
N GLN A 112 -5.21 20.21 -11.93
CA GLN A 112 -4.26 20.49 -10.86
C GLN A 112 -4.77 21.58 -9.92
N ALA A 113 -5.41 22.64 -10.43
CA ALA A 113 -6.04 23.66 -9.61
C ALA A 113 -7.20 23.09 -8.78
N ALA A 114 -8.04 22.21 -9.34
CA ALA A 114 -9.08 21.53 -8.59
C ALA A 114 -8.52 20.64 -7.47
N ARG A 115 -7.46 19.88 -7.76
CA ARG A 115 -6.74 19.06 -6.76
C ARG A 115 -6.12 19.93 -5.66
N GLY A 116 -5.47 21.04 -6.03
CA GLY A 116 -4.87 21.99 -5.11
C GLY A 116 -5.88 22.65 -4.17
N ARG A 117 -7.03 23.09 -4.70
CA ARG A 117 -8.14 23.64 -3.88
C ARG A 117 -8.64 22.63 -2.85
N LYS A 118 -8.89 21.39 -3.28
CA LYS A 118 -9.34 20.32 -2.38
C LYS A 118 -8.28 19.99 -1.33
N GLY A 119 -7.01 19.95 -1.71
CA GLY A 119 -5.88 19.75 -0.79
C GLY A 119 -5.76 20.87 0.25
N GLY A 120 -5.91 22.13 -0.18
CA GLY A 120 -5.86 23.31 0.70
C GLY A 120 -6.99 23.34 1.73
N GLN A 121 -8.21 22.96 1.34
CA GLN A 121 -9.34 22.83 2.28
C GLN A 121 -9.05 21.83 3.40
N ILE A 122 -8.56 20.64 3.04
CA ILE A 122 -8.23 19.58 4.03
C ILE A 122 -7.04 19.99 4.91
N GLY A 123 -6.02 20.64 4.33
CA GLY A 123 -4.84 21.10 5.06
C GLY A 123 -5.17 22.22 6.06
N GLY A 124 -6.01 23.18 5.65
CA GLY A 124 -6.48 24.26 6.53
C GLY A 124 -7.31 23.76 7.69
N ASP A 125 -8.11 22.71 7.48
CA ASP A 125 -8.94 22.11 8.53
C ASP A 125 -8.12 21.34 9.58
N LYS A 126 -6.99 20.74 9.16
CA LYS A 126 -6.01 20.15 10.10
C LYS A 126 -5.21 21.18 10.89
N SER A 127 -4.96 22.36 10.32
CA SER A 127 -4.21 23.43 11.00
C SER A 127 -5.04 24.19 12.04
N LYS A 128 -6.38 24.04 12.02
CA LYS A 128 -7.31 24.68 12.96
C LYS A 128 -7.75 23.78 14.13
N ARG A 129 -7.26 22.54 14.17
CA ARG A 129 -7.44 21.59 15.29
C ARG A 129 -6.15 21.47 16.07
#